data_AF-W2P5S4-F1
#
_entry.id   AF-W2P5S4-F1
#
_cell.length_a   1.000
_cell.length_b   1.000
_cell.length_c   1.000
_cell.angle_alpha   90.00
_cell.angle_beta   90.00
_cell.angle_gamma   90.00
#
_symmetry.space_group_name_H-M   'P 1'
#
loop_
_entity.id
_entity.type
_entity.pdbx_description
1 polymer ?
#
loop_
_entity_poly.entity_id
_entity_poly.type
_entity_poly.pdbx_seq_one_letter_code
_entity_poly.pdbx_strand_id
1 'polypeptide(L)' 'MGPMLQGLRKPVNDLSRGATVKDIVTTVAITAIQADQVIMKREAENATK' A
#
# COMPACT_ATOMS: atom_id res chain seq x y z
N MET A 1 2.06 -6.81 -12.44
CA MET A 1 1.64 -5.93 -11.33
C MET A 1 0.81 -4.79 -11.90
N GLY A 2 -0.12 -4.23 -11.14
CA GLY A 2 -0.90 -3.05 -11.57
C GLY A 2 -0.29 -1.72 -11.10
N PRO A 3 -0.98 -0.59 -11.33
CA PRO A 3 -0.49 0.73 -10.94
C PRO A 3 -0.47 0.89 -9.41
N MET A 4 0.56 1.57 -8.91
CA MET A 4 0.66 1.94 -7.49
C MET A 4 -0.18 3.19 -7.23
N LEU A 5 -1.22 3.06 -6.39
CA LEU A 5 -2.10 4.19 -6.08
C LEU A 5 -1.56 4.99 -4.89
N GLN A 6 -1.79 6.30 -4.93
CA GLN A 6 -1.38 7.26 -3.91
C GLN A 6 -2.53 8.23 -3.61
N GLY A 7 -2.47 8.94 -2.48
CA GLY A 7 -3.47 9.94 -2.09
C GLY A 7 -4.77 9.38 -1.51
N LEU A 8 -4.85 8.07 -1.26
CA LEU A 8 -6.01 7.42 -0.64
C LEU A 8 -5.89 7.37 0.90
N ARG A 9 -7.03 7.28 1.60
CA ARG A 9 -7.07 7.18 3.07
C ARG A 9 -6.49 5.87 3.62
N LYS A 10 -6.55 4.80 2.82
CA LYS A 10 -5.97 3.49 3.09
C LYS A 10 -5.31 2.98 1.80
N PRO A 11 -4.25 2.17 1.90
CA PRO A 11 -3.61 1.59 0.72
C PRO A 11 -4.58 0.68 -0.02
N VAL A 12 -4.69 0.91 -1.32
CA VAL A 12 -5.43 0.07 -2.26
C VAL A 12 -4.60 0.07 -3.52
N ASN A 13 -4.33 -1.10 -4.10
CA ASN A 13 -3.65 -1.20 -5.39
C ASN A 13 -4.44 -2.16 -6.26
N ASP A 14 -4.60 -1.78 -7.52
CA ASP A 14 -5.25 -2.63 -8.51
C ASP A 14 -4.23 -3.60 -9.13
N LEU A 15 -4.71 -4.71 -9.66
CA LEU A 15 -3.93 -5.63 -10.47
C LEU A 15 -4.27 -5.44 -11.94
N SER A 16 -3.26 -5.46 -12.80
CA SER A 16 -3.50 -5.51 -14.24
C SER A 16 -4.23 -6.80 -14.63
N ARG A 17 -5.03 -6.74 -15.71
CA ARG A 17 -5.89 -7.85 -16.20
C ARG A 17 -5.18 -9.17 -16.54
N GLY A 18 -3.85 -9.19 -16.58
CA GLY A 18 -3.02 -10.37 -16.80
C GLY A 18 -2.02 -10.66 -15.68
N ALA A 19 -2.32 -10.25 -14.44
CA ALA A 19 -1.43 -10.44 -13.31
C ALA A 19 -1.16 -11.94 -13.05
N THR A 20 0.12 -12.28 -12.90
CA THR A 20 0.58 -13.60 -12.47
C THR A 20 0.46 -13.77 -10.96
N VAL A 21 0.61 -14.99 -10.45
CA VAL A 21 0.69 -15.24 -8.99
C VAL A 21 1.80 -14.41 -8.36
N LYS A 22 2.96 -14.29 -9.01
CA LYS A 22 4.07 -13.46 -8.53
C LYS A 22 3.65 -12.00 -8.40
N ASP A 23 2.92 -11.46 -9.37
CA ASP A 23 2.41 -10.10 -9.32
C ASP A 23 1.46 -9.88 -8.15
N ILE A 24 0.57 -10.85 -7.88
CA ILE A 24 -0.36 -10.79 -6.74
C ILE A 24 0.44 -10.73 -5.43
N VAL A 25 1.39 -11.65 -5.24
CA VAL A 25 2.21 -11.72 -4.03
C VAL A 25 2.98 -10.41 -3.82
N THR A 26 3.60 -9.88 -4.88
CA THR A 26 4.32 -8.62 -4.77
C THR A 26 3.39 -7.44 -4.47
N THR A 27 2.24 -7.34 -5.14
CA THR A 27 1.27 -6.26 -4.88
C THR A 27 0.73 -6.33 -3.45
N VAL A 28 0.48 -7.52 -2.90
CA VAL A 28 0.08 -7.69 -1.49
C VAL A 28 1.19 -7.23 -0.55
N ALA A 29 2.44 -7.64 -0.77
CA ALA A 29 3.58 -7.23 0.05
C ALA A 29 3.76 -5.71 0.06
N ILE A 30 3.68 -5.07 -1.12
CA ILE A 30 3.77 -3.60 -1.22
C ILE A 30 2.60 -2.93 -0.50
N THR A 31 1.37 -3.43 -0.66
CA THR A 31 0.18 -2.88 0.01
C THR A 31 0.31 -2.96 1.53
N ALA A 32 0.88 -4.04 2.07
CA ALA A 32 1.15 -4.19 3.49
C ALA A 32 2.17 -3.16 4.00
N ILE A 33 3.26 -2.93 3.26
CA ILE A 33 4.27 -1.92 3.59
C ILE A 33 3.66 -0.51 3.54
N GLN A 34 2.85 -0.19 2.53
CA GLN A 34 2.15 1.09 2.48
C GLN A 34 1.20 1.29 3.67
N ALA A 35 0.58 0.22 4.18
CA ALA A 35 -0.30 0.29 5.35
C ALA A 35 0.48 0.62 6.62
N ASP A 36 1.64 -0.03 6.78
CA ASP A 36 2.55 0.21 7.88
C ASP A 36 3.06 1.67 7.89
N GLN A 37 3.44 2.20 6.72
CA GLN A 37 3.82 3.60 6.57
C GLN A 37 2.70 4.58 6.96
N VAL A 38 1.44 4.25 6.65
CA VAL A 38 0.28 5.07 7.07
C VAL A 38 0.12 5.07 8.59
N ILE A 39 0.34 3.93 9.24
CA ILE A 39 0.27 3.81 10.71
C ILE A 39 1.41 4.62 11.35
N MET A 40 2.65 4.37 10.95
CA MET A 40 3.82 5.07 11.48
C MET A 40 3.72 6.59 11.31
N LYS A 41 3.24 7.06 10.15
CA LYS A 41 3.03 8.49 9.90
C LYS A 41 2.01 9.09 10.87
N ARG A 42 0.90 8.40 11.12
CA ARG A 42 -0.14 8.87 12.07
C ARG A 42 0.36 8.90 13.50
N GLU A 43 1.13 7.89 13.90
CA GLU A 43 1.75 7.84 15.23
C GLU A 43 2.74 8.99 15.42
N ALA A 44 3.59 9.26 14.43
CA ALA A 44 4.52 10.39 14.45
C ALA A 44 3.78 11.74 14.52
N GLU A 45 2.73 11.93 13.71
CA GLU A 45 1.91 13.15 13.74
C GLU A 45 1.24 13.38 15.10
N ASN A 46 0.82 12.31 15.78
CA ASN A 46 0.22 12.40 17.11
C ASN A 46 1.26 12.68 18.20
N ALA A 47 2.50 12.18 18.06
CA ALA A 47 3.57 12.42 19.02
C ALA A 47 4.09 13.87 19.01
N THR A 48 3.87 14.60 17.91
CA THR A 48 4.27 16.01 17.75
C THR A 48 3.17 17.02 18.10
N LYS A 49 1.96 16.54 18.42
CA LYS A 49 0.84 17.37 18.87
C LYS A 49 0.77 17.36 20.38
#